data_AF-A0A0L7K4A8-F1
#
_entry.id   AF-A0A0L7K4A8-F1
#
_cell.length_a   1.000
_cell.length_b   1.000
_cell.length_c   1.000
_cell.angle_alpha   90.00
_cell.angle_beta   90.00
_cell.angle_gamma   90.00
#
_symmetry.space_group_name_H-M   'P 1'
#
loop_
_entity.id
_entity.type
_entity.pdbx_description
1 polymer ?
#
loop_
_entity_poly.entity_id
_entity_poly.type
_entity_poly.pdbx_seq_one_letter_code
_entity_poly.pdbx_strand_id
1 'polypeptide(L)'
;VVTLTAEAAEQGETYESVLKRARTNADPTQLGISKVACRRTQTGARIFEFSGTQGGANADLFASKLREVIADVAKVARPVKSAALEVTDLDDSVTKEEVLAAVAAIGGCDVAAVQGRGIRPGRGGMGTIRLECPVTAAK
;
A
#
# COMPACT_ATOMS: atom_id res chain seq x y z
N VAL A 1 -3.65 6.01 -2.65
CA VAL A 1 -2.97 6.70 -3.77
C VAL A 1 -3.55 6.16 -5.05
N VAL A 2 -3.97 7.05 -5.95
CA VAL A 2 -4.43 6.72 -7.30
C VAL A 2 -3.38 7.23 -8.28
N THR A 3 -2.91 6.34 -9.14
CA THR A 3 -1.92 6.63 -10.19
C THR A 3 -2.49 6.14 -11.51
N LEU A 4 -2.60 7.02 -12.51
CA LEU A 4 -2.99 6.62 -13.86
C LEU A 4 -2.01 5.58 -14.41
N THR A 5 -2.53 4.60 -15.14
CA THR A 5 -1.67 3.68 -15.90
C THR A 5 -1.10 4.40 -17.13
N ALA A 6 0.06 3.95 -17.60
CA ALA A 6 0.72 4.57 -18.74
C ALA A 6 -0.14 4.42 -20.00
N GLU A 7 -0.72 3.23 -20.17
CA GLU A 7 -1.58 2.88 -21.29
C GLU A 7 -2.84 3.76 -21.35
N ALA A 8 -3.48 4.02 -20.20
CA ALA A 8 -4.66 4.87 -20.15
C ALA A 8 -4.30 6.34 -20.45
N ALA A 9 -3.17 6.82 -19.94
CA ALA A 9 -2.70 8.17 -20.23
C ALA A 9 -2.39 8.38 -21.72
N GLU A 10 -1.80 7.39 -22.39
CA GLU A 10 -1.56 7.41 -23.84
C GLU A 10 -2.87 7.39 -24.65
N GLN A 11 -3.90 6.73 -24.14
CA GLN A 11 -5.26 6.76 -24.71
C GLN A 11 -6.03 8.05 -24.42
N GLY A 12 -5.41 9.03 -23.74
CA GLY A 12 -6.00 10.33 -23.45
C GLY A 12 -6.81 10.40 -22.16
N GLU A 13 -6.79 9.36 -21.32
CA GLU A 13 -7.41 9.43 -19.99
C GLU A 13 -6.69 10.44 -19.11
N THR A 14 -7.48 11.19 -18.35
CA THR A 14 -6.96 12.25 -17.47
C THR A 14 -7.30 11.95 -16.02
N TYR A 15 -6.58 12.58 -15.10
CA TYR A 15 -6.94 12.47 -13.69
C TYR A 15 -8.33 13.05 -13.43
N GLU A 16 -8.80 14.00 -14.23
CA GLU A 16 -10.14 14.56 -14.08
C GLU A 16 -11.23 13.54 -14.41
N SER A 17 -11.11 12.83 -15.55
CA SER A 17 -12.08 11.81 -15.96
C SER A 17 -12.15 10.67 -14.94
N VAL A 18 -10.99 10.16 -14.54
CA VAL A 18 -10.89 9.08 -13.55
C VAL A 18 -11.45 9.49 -12.18
N LEU A 19 -11.16 10.70 -11.71
CA LEU A 19 -11.69 11.18 -10.43
C LEU A 19 -13.19 11.48 -10.48
N LYS A 20 -13.71 11.95 -11.62
CA LYS A 20 -15.16 12.10 -11.82
C LYS A 20 -15.85 10.73 -11.74
N ARG A 21 -15.35 9.73 -12.47
CA ARG A 21 -15.86 8.35 -12.42
C ARG A 21 -15.80 7.77 -11.01
N ALA A 22 -14.69 7.97 -10.30
CA ALA A 22 -14.53 7.57 -8.90
C ALA A 22 -15.56 8.24 -8.00
N ARG A 23 -15.75 9.56 -8.11
CA ARG A 23 -16.70 10.30 -7.26
C ARG A 23 -18.15 9.88 -7.49
N THR A 24 -18.53 9.59 -8.73
CA THR A 24 -19.90 9.16 -9.05
C THR A 24 -20.26 7.80 -8.44
N ASN A 25 -19.28 6.89 -8.34
CA ASN A 25 -19.53 5.50 -7.92
C ASN A 25 -19.05 5.19 -6.49
N ALA A 26 -18.15 6.01 -5.94
CA ALA A 26 -17.56 5.83 -4.63
C ALA A 26 -17.56 7.18 -3.88
N ASP A 27 -18.74 7.77 -3.68
CA ASP A 27 -18.85 9.03 -2.92
C ASP A 27 -18.47 8.81 -1.45
N PRO A 28 -17.42 9.47 -0.93
CA PRO A 28 -17.03 9.34 0.47
C PRO A 28 -18.16 9.66 1.45
N THR A 29 -19.04 10.60 1.12
CA THR A 29 -20.13 11.01 2.02
C THR A 29 -21.18 9.92 2.18
N GLN A 30 -21.50 9.21 1.09
CA GLN A 30 -22.41 8.06 1.10
C GLN A 30 -21.82 6.87 1.86
N LEU A 31 -20.49 6.76 1.89
CA LEU A 31 -19.75 5.77 2.67
C LEU A 31 -19.61 6.15 4.17
N GLY A 32 -20.24 7.25 4.61
CA GLY A 32 -20.16 7.74 5.99
C GLY A 32 -18.82 8.41 6.33
N ILE A 33 -18.02 8.75 5.31
CA ILE A 33 -16.69 9.32 5.47
C ILE A 33 -16.77 10.84 5.37
N SER A 34 -16.68 11.51 6.52
CA SER A 34 -16.94 12.96 6.63
C SER A 34 -15.71 13.85 6.39
N LYS A 35 -14.48 13.33 6.53
CA LYS A 35 -13.24 14.11 6.38
C LYS A 35 -12.22 13.38 5.52
N VAL A 36 -12.27 13.65 4.21
CA VAL A 36 -11.28 13.18 3.23
C VAL A 36 -10.57 14.36 2.62
N ALA A 37 -9.26 14.42 2.74
CA ALA A 37 -8.43 15.37 2.01
C ALA A 37 -7.87 14.71 0.76
N CYS A 38 -7.90 15.40 -0.38
CA CYS A 38 -7.24 14.96 -1.61
C CYS A 38 -6.10 15.92 -1.93
N ARG A 39 -4.91 15.38 -2.21
CA ARG A 39 -3.75 16.17 -2.62
C ARG A 39 -3.03 15.55 -3.81
N ARG A 40 -2.37 16.41 -4.58
CA ARG A 40 -1.46 16.02 -5.67
C ARG A 40 -0.07 15.72 -5.11
N THR A 41 0.53 14.62 -5.56
CA THR A 41 1.93 14.29 -5.25
C THR A 41 2.88 14.93 -6.25
N GLN A 42 4.17 14.96 -5.93
CA GLN A 42 5.23 15.38 -6.87
C GLN A 42 5.22 14.52 -8.15
N THR A 43 4.94 13.22 -8.02
CA THR A 43 4.79 12.29 -9.15
C THR A 43 3.50 12.47 -9.96
N GLY A 44 2.65 13.43 -9.59
CA GLY A 44 1.38 13.70 -10.28
C GLY A 44 0.21 12.80 -9.87
N ALA A 45 0.44 11.78 -9.03
CA ALA A 45 -0.60 10.93 -8.46
C ALA A 45 -1.53 11.71 -7.50
N ARG A 46 -2.63 11.07 -7.08
CA ARG A 46 -3.58 11.61 -6.11
C ARG A 46 -3.56 10.80 -4.83
N ILE A 47 -3.31 11.47 -3.70
CA ILE A 47 -3.37 10.86 -2.37
C ILE A 47 -4.64 11.34 -1.69
N PHE A 48 -5.36 10.37 -1.12
CA PHE A 48 -6.53 10.59 -0.29
C PHE A 48 -6.15 10.27 1.15
N GLU A 49 -6.33 11.25 2.03
CA GLU A 49 -5.99 11.15 3.45
C GLU A 49 -7.27 11.16 4.28
N PHE A 50 -7.36 10.19 5.19
CA PHE A 50 -8.51 9.94 6.03
C PHE A 50 -8.11 10.19 7.48
N SER A 51 -8.72 11.19 8.12
CA SER A 51 -8.42 11.56 9.50
C SER A 51 -9.35 10.88 10.50
N GLY A 52 -8.92 10.80 11.76
CA GLY A 52 -9.71 10.28 12.88
C GLY A 52 -9.46 8.80 13.18
N THR A 53 -10.10 8.30 14.23
CA THR A 53 -9.91 6.93 14.75
C THR A 53 -10.33 5.86 13.76
N GLN A 54 -11.33 6.14 12.91
CA GLN A 54 -11.79 5.26 11.83
C GLN A 54 -11.05 5.49 10.50
N GLY A 55 -10.01 6.33 10.47
CA GLY A 55 -9.31 6.71 9.25
C GLY A 55 -8.75 5.51 8.47
N GLY A 56 -8.23 4.50 9.19
CA GLY A 56 -7.73 3.26 8.59
C GLY A 56 -8.81 2.47 7.86
N ALA A 57 -9.93 2.16 8.55
CA ALA A 57 -11.05 1.41 7.99
C ALA A 57 -11.73 2.16 6.84
N ASN A 58 -11.90 3.48 6.96
CA ASN A 58 -12.46 4.31 5.90
C ASN A 58 -11.56 4.33 4.66
N ALA A 59 -10.24 4.38 4.83
CA ALA A 59 -9.29 4.28 3.73
C ALA A 59 -9.34 2.91 3.04
N ASP A 60 -9.52 1.83 3.80
CA ASP A 60 -9.62 0.46 3.27
C ASP A 60 -10.93 0.25 2.48
N LEU A 61 -12.05 0.74 3.02
CA LEU A 61 -13.35 0.73 2.35
C LEU A 61 -13.29 1.53 1.03
N PHE A 62 -12.77 2.76 1.10
CA PHE A 62 -12.67 3.63 -0.07
C PHE A 62 -11.71 3.07 -1.12
N ALA A 63 -10.55 2.53 -0.73
CA ALA A 63 -9.62 1.91 -1.66
C ALA A 63 -10.23 0.69 -2.36
N SER A 64 -11.02 -0.11 -1.65
CA SER A 64 -11.71 -1.27 -2.22
C SER A 64 -12.73 -0.83 -3.28
N LYS A 65 -13.56 0.18 -2.97
CA LYS A 65 -14.52 0.74 -3.93
C LYS A 65 -13.85 1.38 -5.14
N LEU A 66 -12.73 2.09 -4.95
CA LEU A 66 -11.97 2.62 -6.08
C LEU A 66 -11.43 1.50 -6.98
N ARG A 67 -10.94 0.38 -6.43
CA ARG A 67 -10.48 -0.74 -7.26
C ARG A 67 -11.60 -1.33 -8.11
N GLU A 68 -12.82 -1.41 -7.59
CA GLU A 68 -13.98 -1.87 -8.39
C GLU A 68 -14.27 -0.94 -9.57
N VAL A 69 -14.07 0.37 -9.40
CA VAL A 69 -14.54 1.38 -10.35
C VAL A 69 -13.48 1.76 -11.40
N ILE A 70 -12.21 1.87 -11.01
CA ILE A 70 -11.15 2.49 -11.83
C ILE A 70 -9.91 1.63 -12.06
N ALA A 71 -9.93 0.33 -11.70
CA ALA A 71 -8.75 -0.55 -11.86
C ALA A 71 -8.34 -0.77 -13.32
N ASP A 72 -9.23 -0.51 -14.28
CA ASP A 72 -9.00 -0.56 -15.72
C ASP A 72 -8.10 0.59 -16.23
N VAL A 73 -8.16 1.75 -15.58
CA VAL A 73 -7.49 2.99 -16.05
C VAL A 73 -6.50 3.57 -15.04
N ALA A 74 -6.52 3.09 -13.80
CA ALA A 74 -5.66 3.60 -12.74
C ALA A 74 -5.34 2.55 -11.67
N LYS A 75 -4.10 2.57 -11.19
CA LYS A 75 -3.65 1.77 -10.06
C LYS A 75 -4.05 2.44 -8.75
N VAL A 76 -4.72 1.68 -7.87
CA VAL A 76 -5.10 2.09 -6.52
C VAL A 76 -4.21 1.39 -5.48
N ALA A 77 -3.31 2.15 -4.86
CA ALA A 77 -2.47 1.68 -3.75
C ALA A 77 -3.02 2.18 -2.40
N ARG A 78 -3.03 1.31 -1.38
CA ARG A 78 -3.31 1.68 0.01
C ARG A 78 -1.98 1.74 0.79
N PRO A 79 -1.30 2.89 0.83
CA PRO A 79 -0.12 3.03 1.67
C PRO A 79 -0.52 3.08 3.14
N VAL A 80 0.22 2.36 3.97
CA VAL A 80 0.19 2.49 5.44
C VAL A 80 1.53 2.98 5.92
N LYS A 81 1.54 3.56 7.13
CA LYS A 81 2.80 3.89 7.78
C LYS A 81 3.58 2.59 8.03
N SER A 82 4.76 2.47 7.44
CA SER A 82 5.65 1.33 7.58
C SER A 82 6.84 1.64 8.50
N ALA A 83 7.41 0.60 9.08
CA ALA A 83 8.70 0.60 9.75
C ALA A 83 9.64 -0.33 8.97
N ALA A 84 10.91 0.06 8.88
CA ALA A 84 11.95 -0.80 8.32
C ALA A 84 12.54 -1.66 9.44
N LEU A 85 12.65 -2.97 9.21
CA LEU A 85 13.30 -3.94 10.08
C LEU A 85 14.46 -4.61 9.33
N GLU A 86 15.45 -5.10 10.07
CA GLU A 86 16.53 -5.95 9.55
C GLU A 86 16.57 -7.24 10.37
N VAL A 87 16.56 -8.38 9.69
CA VAL A 87 16.69 -9.71 10.29
C VAL A 87 18.05 -10.27 9.88
N THR A 88 18.86 -10.61 10.88
CA THR A 88 20.23 -11.13 10.71
C THR A 88 20.29 -12.62 11.07
N ASP A 89 21.46 -13.22 10.82
CA ASP A 89 21.80 -14.59 11.24
C ASP A 89 20.88 -15.67 10.63
N LEU A 90 20.42 -15.43 9.41
CA LEU A 90 19.66 -16.41 8.62
C LEU A 90 20.60 -17.47 8.04
N ASP A 91 20.27 -18.74 8.21
CA ASP A 91 21.01 -19.82 7.55
C ASP A 91 20.66 -19.94 6.07
N ASP A 92 21.47 -20.71 5.34
CA ASP A 92 21.39 -20.83 3.87
C ASP A 92 20.10 -21.51 3.37
N SER A 93 19.33 -22.16 4.25
CA SER A 93 18.05 -22.79 3.87
C SER A 93 16.88 -21.80 3.88
N VAL A 94 17.02 -20.65 4.56
CA VAL A 94 15.92 -19.70 4.73
C VAL A 94 15.65 -18.94 3.44
N THR A 95 14.38 -18.94 3.04
CA THR A 95 13.90 -18.16 1.90
C THR A 95 13.36 -16.80 2.34
N LYS A 96 13.32 -15.86 1.39
CA LYS A 96 12.71 -14.54 1.61
C LYS A 96 11.24 -14.69 2.04
N GLU A 97 10.52 -15.58 1.38
CA GLU A 97 9.08 -15.80 1.57
C GLU A 97 8.79 -16.30 2.99
N GLU A 98 9.62 -17.20 3.52
CA GLU A 98 9.51 -17.68 4.91
C GLU A 98 9.70 -16.54 5.93
N VAL A 99 10.70 -15.67 5.72
CA VAL A 99 10.91 -14.51 6.61
C VAL A 99 9.72 -13.56 6.56
N LEU A 100 9.19 -13.25 5.37
CA LEU A 100 8.03 -12.38 5.23
C LEU A 100 6.79 -12.97 5.89
N ALA A 101 6.54 -14.27 5.71
CA ALA A 101 5.44 -14.97 6.36
C ALA A 101 5.58 -14.97 7.89
N ALA A 102 6.78 -15.22 8.42
CA ALA A 102 7.05 -15.20 9.85
C ALA A 102 6.82 -13.80 10.46
N VAL A 103 7.35 -12.75 9.83
CA VAL A 103 7.16 -11.37 10.29
C VAL A 103 5.68 -10.98 10.24
N ALA A 104 4.97 -11.36 9.18
CA ALA A 104 3.55 -11.10 9.04
C ALA A 104 2.73 -11.79 10.15
N ALA A 105 3.05 -13.06 10.42
CA ALA A 105 2.40 -13.84 11.47
C ALA A 105 2.65 -13.27 12.88
N ILE A 106 3.90 -12.93 13.22
CA ILE A 106 4.27 -12.33 14.51
C ILE A 106 3.61 -10.94 14.65
N GLY A 107 3.64 -10.15 13.59
CA GLY A 107 3.08 -8.80 13.57
C GLY A 107 1.56 -8.75 13.43
N GLY A 108 0.88 -9.88 13.23
CA GLY A 108 -0.57 -9.95 13.03
C GLY A 108 -1.04 -9.15 11.82
N CYS A 109 -0.28 -9.18 10.72
CA CYS A 109 -0.61 -8.47 9.47
C CYS A 109 -0.59 -9.40 8.26
N ASP A 110 -1.16 -8.94 7.15
CA ASP A 110 -1.14 -9.67 5.89
C ASP A 110 0.30 -9.70 5.32
N VAL A 111 0.73 -10.85 4.79
CA VAL A 111 2.04 -11.02 4.11
C VAL A 111 2.19 -10.02 2.97
N ALA A 112 1.10 -9.68 2.26
CA ALA A 112 1.11 -8.67 1.20
C ALA A 112 1.45 -7.26 1.69
N ALA A 113 1.33 -7.00 3.00
CA ALA A 113 1.71 -5.74 3.63
C ALA A 113 3.20 -5.70 4.05
N VAL A 114 3.92 -6.82 3.96
CA VAL A 114 5.35 -6.91 4.30
C VAL A 114 6.17 -6.98 3.01
N GLN A 115 7.13 -6.06 2.86
CA GLN A 115 7.98 -5.97 1.67
C GLN A 115 9.45 -6.19 2.05
N GLY A 116 10.02 -7.31 1.61
CA GLY A 116 11.44 -7.62 1.78
C GLY A 116 12.24 -7.49 0.49
N ARG A 117 13.50 -7.08 0.62
CA ARG A 117 14.51 -7.29 -0.43
C ARG A 117 14.96 -8.77 -0.42
N GLY A 118 15.79 -9.16 -1.38
CA GLY A 118 16.43 -10.49 -1.35
C GLY A 118 17.35 -10.62 -0.13
N ILE A 119 17.54 -11.85 0.35
CA ILE A 119 18.53 -12.17 1.38
C ILE A 119 19.92 -11.91 0.81
N ARG A 120 20.74 -11.18 1.56
CA ARG A 120 22.13 -10.87 1.21
C ARG A 120 23.08 -11.42 2.28
N PRO A 121 24.34 -11.74 1.94
CA PRO A 121 25.34 -12.10 2.94
C PRO A 121 25.54 -10.96 3.96
N GLY A 122 25.48 -11.31 5.24
CA GLY A 122 25.76 -10.43 6.37
C GLY A 122 27.25 -10.42 6.76
N ARG A 123 27.60 -9.66 7.81
CA ARG A 123 29.00 -9.48 8.24
C ARG A 123 29.70 -10.77 8.70
N GLY A 124 28.94 -11.78 9.10
CA GLY A 124 29.45 -13.08 9.57
C GLY A 124 29.30 -14.23 8.57
N GLY A 125 28.95 -13.96 7.31
CA GLY A 125 28.66 -14.99 6.30
C GLY A 125 27.21 -15.49 6.32
N MET A 126 26.50 -15.36 7.44
CA MET A 126 25.06 -15.66 7.54
C MET A 126 24.21 -14.65 6.77
N GLY A 127 23.05 -15.09 6.27
CA GLY A 127 22.09 -14.27 5.55
C GLY A 127 21.51 -13.13 6.38
N THR A 128 21.19 -12.03 5.72
CA THR A 128 20.54 -10.85 6.30
C THR A 128 19.51 -10.30 5.32
N ILE A 129 18.35 -9.88 5.81
CA ILE A 129 17.29 -9.28 5.01
C ILE A 129 16.78 -8.00 5.65
N ARG A 130 16.66 -6.96 4.82
CA ARG A 130 15.95 -5.73 5.17
C ARG A 130 14.55 -5.76 4.60
N LEU A 131 13.57 -5.49 5.44
CA LEU A 131 12.15 -5.52 5.11
C LEU A 131 11.42 -4.31 5.68
N GLU A 132 10.25 -4.01 5.12
CA GLU A 132 9.32 -3.02 5.62
C GLU A 132 7.99 -3.69 5.95
N CYS A 133 7.44 -3.40 7.11
CA CYS A 133 6.12 -3.87 7.53
C CYS A 133 5.31 -2.70 8.10
N PRO A 134 3.99 -2.81 8.24
CA PRO A 134 3.20 -1.79 8.93
C PRO A 134 3.74 -1.54 10.35
N VAL A 135 3.72 -0.29 10.82
CA VAL A 135 4.21 0.03 12.18
C VAL A 135 3.45 -0.74 13.26
N THR A 136 2.18 -1.08 13.03
CA THR A 136 1.36 -1.91 13.93
C THR A 136 1.90 -3.34 14.09
N ALA A 137 2.64 -3.82 13.08
CA ALA A 137 3.26 -5.14 13.03
C ALA A 137 4.72 -5.13 13.52
N ALA A 138 5.35 -3.96 13.61
CA ALA A 138 6.70 -3.79 14.12
C ALA A 138 6.69 -3.61 15.66
N LYS A 139 6.45 -4.70 16.39
CA LYS A 139 6.50 -4.73 17.86
C LYS A 139 7.79 -5.34 18.37
#